data_AF-A0A954MVV6-F1
#
_entry.id   AF-A0A954MVV6-F1
#
_cell.length_a   1.000
_cell.length_b   1.000
_cell.length_c   1.000
_cell.angle_alpha   90.00
_cell.angle_beta   90.00
_cell.angle_gamma   90.00
#
_symmetry.space_group_name_H-M   'P 1'
#
loop_
_entity.id
_entity.type
_entity.pdbx_description
1 polymer ?
#
loop_
_entity_poly.entity_id
_entity_poly.type
_entity_poly.pdbx_seq_one_letter_code
_entity_poly.pdbx_strand_id
1 'polypeptide(L)'
;MRRASRSHTLPHPEQLELRILPTVKVNFNPNSGLLKITWDNAANRIDIEGLDTGKVEVFIDLVLFDSFEGVKSIKANLKGGDDELQMSAVRIDGSLNVKTGSGADEVDMDDNIELGSGTDTFNAVGLTGKFNLGGNVGDRIDFDDAIFFGKDVVMTGVADVDLNGDGVVAGFEVDDIVFFENLTINLSGKGDVDGDNLEVDIDNVVVFMKTNINGSNASERIQITQSAFAEDFKLNLDDGDDVVRIDNGAANANLFGAAAIFNGGDDNDTLFLGIDGIDNGFADPPTILNFETVI
;
A
#
# COMPACT_ATOMS: atom_id res chain seq x y z
N MET A 1 53.94 -12.43 59.26
CA MET A 1 53.26 -11.50 58.33
C MET A 1 52.25 -12.28 57.52
N ARG A 2 50.94 -12.11 57.78
CA ARG A 2 49.86 -12.71 56.97
C ARG A 2 49.45 -11.69 55.89
N ARG A 3 49.66 -12.01 54.61
CA ARG A 3 49.12 -11.23 53.49
C ARG A 3 47.68 -11.67 53.24
N ALA A 4 46.74 -10.73 53.32
CA ALA A 4 45.35 -10.94 52.92
C ALA A 4 45.27 -11.05 51.39
N SER A 5 44.73 -12.17 50.90
CA SER A 5 44.32 -12.32 49.50
C SER A 5 43.06 -11.48 49.29
N ARG A 6 43.11 -10.48 48.40
CA ARG A 6 41.93 -9.75 47.95
C ARG A 6 41.29 -10.57 46.83
N SER A 7 40.12 -11.14 47.09
CA SER A 7 39.22 -11.66 46.07
C SER A 7 38.84 -10.52 45.13
N HIS A 8 39.35 -10.53 43.91
CA HIS A 8 38.78 -9.76 42.81
C HIS A 8 37.58 -10.56 42.30
N THR A 9 36.38 -10.20 42.75
CA THR A 9 35.16 -10.61 42.07
C THR A 9 35.14 -9.82 40.76
N LEU A 10 35.45 -10.49 39.65
CA LEU A 10 35.21 -9.90 38.33
C LEU A 10 33.69 -9.72 38.18
N PRO A 11 33.22 -8.59 37.61
CA PRO A 11 31.82 -8.48 37.25
C PRO A 11 31.47 -9.62 36.30
N HIS A 12 30.41 -10.37 36.62
CA HIS A 12 29.88 -11.39 35.73
C HIS A 12 29.37 -10.72 34.45
N PRO A 13 29.72 -11.23 33.24
CA PRO A 13 29.16 -10.74 31.98
C PRO A 13 27.71 -11.20 31.74
N GLU A 14 27.13 -11.91 32.70
CA GLU A 14 25.77 -12.39 32.69
C GLU A 14 24.85 -11.22 33.08
N GLN A 15 23.94 -10.84 32.18
CA GLN A 15 23.04 -9.67 32.23
C GLN A 15 23.52 -8.40 31.53
N LEU A 16 24.21 -8.53 30.39
CA LEU A 16 23.73 -7.79 29.23
C LEU A 16 22.43 -8.45 28.78
N GLU A 17 21.35 -8.26 29.54
CA GLU A 17 20.03 -8.38 28.93
C GLU A 17 20.05 -7.37 27.80
N LEU A 18 19.99 -7.85 26.56
CA LEU A 18 19.76 -7.04 25.39
C LEU A 18 18.38 -6.40 25.62
N ARG A 19 18.34 -5.30 26.39
CA ARG A 19 17.23 -4.38 26.36
C ARG A 19 17.34 -3.74 24.99
N ILE A 20 16.75 -4.41 24.01
CA ILE A 20 16.19 -3.75 22.85
C ILE A 20 15.31 -2.67 23.48
N LEU A 21 15.83 -1.45 23.58
CA LEU A 21 15.01 -0.32 23.94
C LEU A 21 14.08 -0.21 22.75
N PRO A 22 12.76 -0.44 22.89
CA PRO A 22 11.87 -0.35 21.76
C PRO A 22 11.94 1.09 21.27
N THR A 23 12.62 1.25 20.13
CA THR A 23 12.79 2.47 19.37
C THR A 23 11.44 2.89 18.78
N VAL A 24 10.57 1.92 18.55
CA VAL A 24 9.18 2.10 18.17
C VAL A 24 8.28 2.47 19.36
N LYS A 25 7.39 3.43 19.14
CA LYS A 25 6.35 3.86 20.09
C LYS A 25 4.99 3.35 19.67
N VAL A 26 4.41 2.45 20.47
CA VAL A 26 3.02 2.00 20.35
C VAL A 26 2.17 2.72 21.40
N ASN A 27 1.08 3.36 20.98
CA ASN A 27 0.13 4.05 21.87
C ASN A 27 -1.30 3.68 21.51
N PHE A 28 -2.08 3.22 22.49
CA PHE A 28 -3.50 2.93 22.30
C PHE A 28 -4.37 3.90 23.10
N ASN A 29 -5.40 4.46 22.45
CA ASN A 29 -6.44 5.24 23.11
C ASN A 29 -7.75 4.44 23.16
N PRO A 30 -8.13 3.85 24.30
CA PRO A 30 -9.32 3.01 24.42
C PRO A 30 -10.63 3.79 24.24
N ASN A 31 -10.64 5.11 24.44
CA ASN A 31 -11.84 5.91 24.25
C ASN A 31 -12.18 6.11 22.77
N SER A 32 -11.16 6.25 21.92
CA SER A 32 -11.32 6.39 20.47
C SER A 32 -11.14 5.09 19.71
N GLY A 33 -10.55 4.06 20.33
CA GLY A 33 -10.10 2.83 19.67
C GLY A 33 -8.91 3.06 18.72
N LEU A 34 -8.14 4.13 18.89
CA LEU A 34 -7.02 4.43 17.99
C LEU A 34 -5.74 3.75 18.49
N LEU A 35 -5.21 2.82 17.70
CA LEU A 35 -3.86 2.27 17.85
C LEU A 35 -2.92 3.10 16.98
N LYS A 36 -1.93 3.73 17.60
CA LYS A 36 -0.92 4.54 16.91
C LYS A 36 0.45 3.94 17.11
N ILE A 37 1.12 3.65 16.01
CA ILE A 37 2.47 3.11 15.97
C ILE A 37 3.39 4.13 15.29
N THR A 38 4.58 4.35 15.83
CA THR A 38 5.53 5.32 15.30
C THR A 38 6.95 4.83 15.52
N TRP A 39 7.62 4.51 14.42
CA TRP A 39 9.01 4.07 14.35
C TRP A 39 9.98 5.22 14.65
N ASP A 40 11.27 4.90 14.77
CA ASP A 40 12.32 5.89 14.93
C ASP A 40 12.98 6.29 13.59
N ASN A 41 14.31 6.30 13.50
CA ASN A 41 15.04 6.61 12.26
C ASN A 41 15.96 5.42 11.88
N ALA A 42 15.79 4.26 12.51
CA ALA A 42 16.51 3.04 12.23
C ALA A 42 15.52 2.01 11.71
N ALA A 43 15.99 1.10 10.86
CA ALA A 43 15.21 -0.03 10.37
C ALA A 43 14.51 -0.77 11.53
N ASN A 44 13.17 -0.86 11.49
CA ASN A 44 12.40 -1.70 12.40
C ASN A 44 11.32 -2.49 11.65
N ARG A 45 11.01 -3.68 12.16
CA ARG A 45 9.89 -4.50 11.71
C ARG A 45 8.78 -4.53 12.75
N ILE A 46 7.53 -4.35 12.32
CA ILE A 46 6.36 -4.60 13.16
C ILE A 46 5.36 -5.47 12.43
N ASP A 47 4.87 -6.46 13.14
CA ASP A 47 3.77 -7.30 12.71
C ASP A 47 2.53 -6.97 13.55
N ILE A 48 1.38 -6.80 12.91
CA ILE A 48 0.08 -6.66 13.57
C ILE A 48 -0.78 -7.86 13.19
N GLU A 49 -1.06 -8.71 14.17
CA GLU A 49 -1.92 -9.88 13.97
C GLU A 49 -3.32 -9.62 14.54
N GLY A 50 -4.35 -9.79 13.72
CA GLY A 50 -5.73 -9.77 14.17
C GLY A 50 -6.14 -11.09 14.81
N LEU A 51 -6.77 -11.00 15.99
CA LEU A 51 -7.30 -12.17 16.70
C LEU A 51 -8.82 -12.31 16.58
N ASP A 52 -9.51 -11.17 16.51
CA ASP A 52 -10.97 -11.03 16.38
C ASP A 52 -11.29 -9.58 15.95
N THR A 53 -12.56 -9.27 15.69
CA THR A 53 -13.00 -7.90 15.41
C THR A 53 -12.62 -6.94 16.52
N GLY A 54 -11.79 -5.96 16.17
CA GLY A 54 -11.24 -4.93 17.05
C GLY A 54 -10.21 -5.45 18.05
N LYS A 55 -9.68 -6.66 17.87
CA LYS A 55 -8.65 -7.24 18.72
C LYS A 55 -7.41 -7.58 17.91
N VAL A 56 -6.27 -7.03 18.32
CA VAL A 56 -4.99 -7.21 17.64
C VAL A 56 -3.85 -7.47 18.62
N GLU A 57 -2.82 -8.16 18.16
CA GLU A 57 -1.50 -8.27 18.79
C GLU A 57 -0.49 -7.48 17.98
N VAL A 58 0.45 -6.82 18.66
CA VAL A 58 1.53 -6.07 18.01
C VAL A 58 2.84 -6.74 18.38
N PHE A 59 3.63 -7.09 17.38
CA PHE A 59 4.97 -7.64 17.50
C PHE A 59 5.99 -6.59 17.05
N ILE A 60 7.11 -6.48 17.74
CA ILE A 60 8.25 -5.65 17.33
C ILE A 60 9.43 -6.59 17.18
N ASP A 61 9.98 -6.66 15.96
CA ASP A 61 11.04 -7.62 15.60
C ASP A 61 10.70 -9.05 16.04
N LEU A 62 9.48 -9.52 15.71
CA LEU A 62 8.93 -10.84 16.05
C LEU A 62 8.72 -11.10 17.56
N VAL A 63 8.88 -10.09 18.42
CA VAL A 63 8.63 -10.19 19.86
C VAL A 63 7.31 -9.51 20.18
N LEU A 64 6.37 -10.25 20.79
CA LEU A 64 5.10 -9.70 21.25
C LEU A 64 5.34 -8.49 22.16
N PHE A 65 4.85 -7.33 21.73
CA PHE A 65 4.86 -6.10 22.50
C PHE A 65 3.67 -6.06 23.46
N ASP A 66 2.44 -6.16 22.92
CA ASP A 66 1.19 -6.15 23.70
C ASP A 66 0.00 -6.61 22.84
N SER A 67 -1.12 -6.89 23.49
CA SER A 67 -2.41 -7.19 22.84
C SER A 67 -3.43 -6.09 23.16
N PHE A 68 -4.14 -5.61 22.15
CA PHE A 68 -5.09 -4.50 22.26
C PHE A 68 -6.50 -4.96 21.91
N GLU A 69 -7.47 -4.59 22.74
CA GLU A 69 -8.90 -4.82 22.51
C GLU A 69 -9.65 -3.50 22.30
N GLY A 70 -10.67 -3.52 21.44
CA GLY A 70 -11.44 -2.33 21.07
C GLY A 70 -10.71 -1.41 20.09
N VAL A 71 -9.76 -1.93 19.32
CA VAL A 71 -9.12 -1.21 18.22
C VAL A 71 -10.15 -0.97 17.13
N LYS A 72 -10.32 0.30 16.77
CA LYS A 72 -11.18 0.77 15.70
C LYS A 72 -10.40 1.39 14.57
N SER A 73 -9.19 1.89 14.80
CA SER A 73 -8.41 2.54 13.75
C SER A 73 -6.93 2.34 14.04
N ILE A 74 -6.14 2.17 12.99
CA ILE A 74 -4.69 2.01 13.07
C ILE A 74 -4.03 3.16 12.34
N LYS A 75 -3.05 3.78 12.98
CA LYS A 75 -2.19 4.79 12.37
C LYS A 75 -0.73 4.40 12.53
N ALA A 76 -0.05 4.11 11.44
CA ALA A 76 1.38 3.81 11.40
C ALA A 76 2.16 4.96 10.73
N ASN A 77 3.36 5.21 11.24
CA ASN A 77 4.27 6.22 10.70
C ASN A 77 5.70 5.70 10.86
N LEU A 78 6.26 5.20 9.76
CA LEU A 78 7.55 4.50 9.68
C LEU A 78 8.72 5.49 9.82
N LYS A 79 8.51 6.75 9.44
CA LYS A 79 9.47 7.87 9.61
C LYS A 79 10.79 7.71 8.85
N GLY A 80 11.71 6.83 9.23
CA GLY A 80 13.05 6.83 8.69
C GLY A 80 13.81 5.53 8.96
N GLY A 81 14.64 5.11 8.01
CA GLY A 81 15.22 3.76 8.00
C GLY A 81 14.51 2.91 6.95
N ASP A 82 14.94 1.66 6.81
CA ASP A 82 14.27 0.68 5.95
C ASP A 82 13.31 -0.12 6.84
N ASP A 83 12.03 0.28 6.89
CA ASP A 83 11.06 -0.25 7.85
C ASP A 83 10.06 -1.21 7.20
N GLU A 84 9.58 -2.19 7.98
CA GLU A 84 8.58 -3.16 7.53
C GLU A 84 7.37 -3.11 8.47
N LEU A 85 6.17 -2.92 7.91
CA LEU A 85 4.89 -3.11 8.60
C LEU A 85 4.14 -4.26 7.92
N GLN A 86 4.06 -5.40 8.60
CA GLN A 86 3.22 -6.51 8.20
C GLN A 86 1.90 -6.49 8.97
N MET A 87 0.78 -6.71 8.29
CA MET A 87 -0.53 -6.84 8.90
C MET A 87 -1.17 -8.14 8.44
N SER A 88 -1.69 -8.94 9.37
CA SER A 88 -2.37 -10.20 9.04
C SER A 88 -3.67 -10.36 9.83
N ALA A 89 -4.73 -10.83 9.17
CA ALA A 89 -6.03 -11.14 9.76
C ALA A 89 -6.69 -9.99 10.55
N VAL A 90 -6.25 -8.74 10.32
CA VAL A 90 -6.71 -7.57 11.06
C VAL A 90 -8.17 -7.24 10.70
N ARG A 91 -9.01 -7.10 11.73
CA ARG A 91 -10.42 -6.74 11.53
C ARG A 91 -10.85 -5.52 12.36
N ILE A 92 -11.05 -4.35 11.77
CA ILE A 92 -11.33 -3.08 12.48
C ILE A 92 -12.35 -2.18 11.76
N ASP A 93 -13.13 -1.39 12.52
CA ASP A 93 -14.28 -0.62 11.99
C ASP A 93 -13.98 0.80 11.44
N GLY A 94 -12.72 1.23 11.43
CA GLY A 94 -12.33 2.62 11.22
C GLY A 94 -10.88 2.73 10.76
N SER A 95 -10.45 3.90 10.31
CA SER A 95 -9.37 4.08 9.32
C SER A 95 -8.05 3.35 9.57
N LEU A 96 -7.48 2.81 8.50
CA LEU A 96 -6.06 2.48 8.39
C LEU A 96 -5.33 3.64 7.69
N ASN A 97 -4.36 4.23 8.38
CA ASN A 97 -3.54 5.32 7.86
C ASN A 97 -2.07 4.98 8.02
N VAL A 98 -1.41 4.68 6.91
CA VAL A 98 0.02 4.38 6.89
C VAL A 98 0.74 5.50 6.18
N LYS A 99 1.81 6.00 6.81
CA LYS A 99 2.72 6.95 6.21
C LYS A 99 4.11 6.32 6.23
N THR A 100 4.62 6.01 5.05
CA THR A 100 6.02 5.63 4.90
C THR A 100 6.90 6.88 5.01
N GLY A 101 8.10 6.66 5.48
CA GLY A 101 9.05 7.62 5.96
C GLY A 101 10.09 8.01 4.92
N SER A 102 11.35 7.80 5.28
CA SER A 102 12.54 8.01 4.43
C SER A 102 13.41 6.76 4.52
N GLY A 103 13.86 6.19 3.41
CA GLY A 103 14.44 4.85 3.35
C GLY A 103 13.50 3.90 2.63
N ALA A 104 13.91 2.65 2.43
CA ALA A 104 13.12 1.66 1.69
C ALA A 104 12.09 1.01 2.62
N ASP A 105 10.85 1.50 2.58
CA ASP A 105 9.80 1.03 3.49
C ASP A 105 8.83 0.03 2.82
N GLU A 106 8.52 -1.06 3.50
CA GLU A 106 7.56 -2.06 3.06
C GLU A 106 6.32 -2.05 3.97
N VAL A 107 5.15 -1.99 3.34
CA VAL A 107 3.85 -2.17 4.01
C VAL A 107 3.16 -3.34 3.37
N ASP A 108 3.12 -4.45 4.09
CA ASP A 108 2.58 -5.72 3.65
C ASP A 108 1.27 -6.02 4.39
N MET A 109 0.26 -6.45 3.64
CA MET A 109 -1.07 -6.76 4.13
C MET A 109 -1.50 -8.12 3.63
N ASP A 110 -1.36 -9.10 4.51
CA ASP A 110 -1.64 -10.50 4.24
C ASP A 110 -2.99 -10.95 4.84
N ASP A 111 -3.56 -12.01 4.27
CA ASP A 111 -4.45 -12.95 4.96
C ASP A 111 -5.72 -12.34 5.62
N ASN A 112 -6.86 -12.36 4.90
CA ASN A 112 -8.21 -12.18 5.47
C ASN A 112 -8.41 -10.90 6.33
N ILE A 113 -7.86 -9.78 5.87
CA ILE A 113 -8.04 -8.47 6.49
C ILE A 113 -9.48 -7.97 6.21
N GLU A 114 -10.33 -7.95 7.25
CA GLU A 114 -11.74 -7.53 7.15
C GLU A 114 -11.97 -6.22 7.91
N LEU A 115 -11.96 -5.12 7.18
CA LEU A 115 -11.99 -3.79 7.78
C LEU A 115 -13.41 -3.22 7.77
N GLY A 116 -14.18 -3.51 8.82
CA GLY A 116 -15.55 -3.03 9.05
C GLY A 116 -16.42 -4.04 9.79
N SER A 117 -17.46 -3.60 10.51
CA SER A 117 -18.51 -4.47 11.02
C SER A 117 -19.91 -3.87 10.83
N GLY A 118 -20.77 -4.66 10.19
CA GLY A 118 -22.19 -4.42 9.99
C GLY A 118 -22.82 -5.65 9.32
N THR A 119 -23.82 -6.25 9.95
CA THR A 119 -24.37 -7.60 9.67
C THR A 119 -24.93 -7.84 8.26
N ASP A 120 -24.47 -8.94 7.64
CA ASP A 120 -25.13 -9.86 6.71
C ASP A 120 -26.02 -9.29 5.60
N THR A 121 -25.39 -8.88 4.49
CA THR A 121 -25.70 -9.24 3.08
C THR A 121 -24.93 -8.27 2.18
N PHE A 122 -23.89 -8.77 1.50
CA PHE A 122 -23.19 -8.14 0.36
C PHE A 122 -23.17 -6.60 0.39
N ASN A 123 -22.64 -6.02 1.45
CA ASN A 123 -22.42 -4.58 1.63
C ASN A 123 -21.31 -4.45 2.67
N ALA A 124 -20.05 -4.63 2.26
CA ALA A 124 -18.96 -4.22 3.12
C ALA A 124 -19.00 -2.69 3.18
N VAL A 125 -19.32 -2.15 4.35
CA VAL A 125 -19.31 -0.71 4.63
C VAL A 125 -18.28 -0.53 5.72
N GLY A 126 -17.16 0.14 5.40
CA GLY A 126 -16.35 0.77 6.43
C GLY A 126 -14.84 0.72 6.33
N LEU A 127 -14.20 1.29 5.29
CA LEU A 127 -12.89 1.91 5.50
C LEU A 127 -12.39 2.89 4.45
N THR A 128 -11.95 4.08 4.87
CA THR A 128 -11.06 4.90 4.04
C THR A 128 -9.62 4.51 4.28
N GLY A 129 -9.02 3.78 3.33
CA GLY A 129 -7.58 3.52 3.31
C GLY A 129 -6.86 4.77 2.82
N LYS A 130 -5.88 5.26 3.59
CA LYS A 130 -4.99 6.33 3.12
C LYS A 130 -3.54 5.91 3.28
N PHE A 131 -2.90 5.71 2.14
CA PHE A 131 -1.50 5.31 2.02
C PHE A 131 -0.69 6.45 1.41
N ASN A 132 0.45 6.77 2.02
CA ASN A 132 1.35 7.79 1.51
C ASN A 132 2.78 7.25 1.48
N LEU A 133 3.28 6.94 0.29
CA LEU A 133 4.68 6.56 0.09
C LEU A 133 5.59 7.79 0.30
N GLY A 134 6.79 7.54 0.80
CA GLY A 134 7.79 8.51 1.22
C GLY A 134 8.63 9.02 0.06
N GLY A 135 8.66 8.25 -1.02
CA GLY A 135 9.34 8.55 -2.27
C GLY A 135 10.83 8.23 -2.21
N ASN A 136 11.16 7.04 -1.70
CA ASN A 136 12.51 6.47 -1.82
C ASN A 136 12.41 5.13 -2.58
N VAL A 137 13.50 4.75 -3.25
CA VAL A 137 13.71 3.40 -3.81
C VAL A 137 13.29 2.32 -2.82
N GLY A 138 12.49 1.36 -3.30
CA GLY A 138 12.04 0.21 -2.50
C GLY A 138 10.85 0.47 -1.59
N ASP A 139 10.31 1.70 -1.55
CA ASP A 139 9.00 1.96 -0.96
C ASP A 139 7.93 1.13 -1.69
N ARG A 140 7.34 0.13 -1.00
CA ARG A 140 6.30 -0.75 -1.54
C ARG A 140 5.12 -0.83 -0.58
N ILE A 141 3.93 -0.77 -1.15
CA ILE A 141 2.72 -1.26 -0.48
C ILE A 141 2.28 -2.47 -1.26
N ASP A 142 2.19 -3.58 -0.55
CA ASP A 142 1.73 -4.84 -1.08
C ASP A 142 0.41 -5.22 -0.41
N PHE A 143 -0.46 -5.83 -1.20
CA PHE A 143 -1.75 -6.30 -0.76
C PHE A 143 -1.90 -7.70 -1.34
N ASP A 144 -1.67 -8.71 -0.50
CA ASP A 144 -1.77 -10.11 -0.88
C ASP A 144 -3.05 -10.72 -0.28
N ASP A 145 -3.71 -11.58 -1.06
CA ASP A 145 -4.98 -12.26 -0.74
C ASP A 145 -6.25 -11.37 -0.67
N ALA A 146 -7.38 -12.01 -0.33
CA ALA A 146 -8.72 -11.42 -0.35
C ALA A 146 -8.90 -10.27 0.67
N ILE A 147 -8.57 -9.04 0.25
CA ILE A 147 -8.78 -7.81 1.00
C ILE A 147 -10.09 -7.14 0.56
N PHE A 148 -10.90 -6.68 1.53
CA PHE A 148 -12.18 -6.02 1.26
C PHE A 148 -12.20 -4.58 1.79
N PHE A 149 -12.28 -3.60 0.89
CA PHE A 149 -12.45 -2.19 1.25
C PHE A 149 -13.89 -1.72 1.08
N GLY A 150 -14.56 -1.43 2.20
CA GLY A 150 -15.95 -0.99 2.23
C GLY A 150 -16.19 0.53 2.14
N LYS A 151 -15.14 1.35 1.98
CA LYS A 151 -15.21 2.81 1.66
C LYS A 151 -14.07 3.21 0.72
N ASP A 152 -14.02 4.50 0.41
CA ASP A 152 -13.08 5.09 -0.55
C ASP A 152 -11.62 4.81 -0.16
N VAL A 153 -10.84 4.22 -1.07
CA VAL A 153 -9.40 4.05 -0.87
C VAL A 153 -8.64 5.13 -1.66
N VAL A 154 -7.72 5.79 -0.97
CA VAL A 154 -6.83 6.80 -1.55
C VAL A 154 -5.39 6.37 -1.34
N MET A 155 -4.73 6.03 -2.44
CA MET A 155 -3.29 5.77 -2.47
C MET A 155 -2.59 7.01 -3.03
N THR A 156 -1.48 7.42 -2.41
CA THR A 156 -0.68 8.55 -2.86
C THR A 156 0.79 8.16 -2.85
N GLY A 157 1.38 8.07 -4.04
CA GLY A 157 2.80 7.76 -4.22
C GLY A 157 3.59 9.03 -4.49
N VAL A 158 4.85 9.07 -4.07
CA VAL A 158 5.81 10.09 -4.49
C VAL A 158 6.95 9.33 -5.19
N ALA A 159 7.41 9.82 -6.34
CA ALA A 159 8.55 9.24 -7.05
C ALA A 159 9.85 9.47 -6.31
N ASP A 160 10.79 8.55 -6.52
CA ASP A 160 12.08 8.45 -5.85
C ASP A 160 13.03 9.65 -6.08
N VAL A 161 13.82 10.03 -5.07
CA VAL A 161 15.03 10.86 -5.24
C VAL A 161 16.26 10.00 -4.88
N ASP A 162 16.62 9.00 -5.68
CA ASP A 162 17.94 8.39 -5.57
C ASP A 162 18.91 8.96 -6.60
N LEU A 163 20.04 9.45 -6.09
CA LEU A 163 21.17 9.89 -6.89
C LEU A 163 22.20 8.77 -7.07
N ASN A 164 21.91 7.55 -6.58
CA ASN A 164 22.84 6.42 -6.55
C ASN A 164 22.48 5.26 -7.51
N GLY A 165 21.28 5.23 -8.09
CA GLY A 165 20.95 4.48 -9.30
C GLY A 165 21.08 2.96 -9.15
N ASP A 166 20.51 2.37 -8.10
CA ASP A 166 20.39 0.91 -7.97
C ASP A 166 19.07 0.32 -8.50
N GLY A 167 18.12 1.17 -8.91
CA GLY A 167 17.07 0.83 -9.89
C GLY A 167 15.96 -0.09 -9.38
N VAL A 168 15.46 0.15 -8.17
CA VAL A 168 14.21 -0.49 -7.69
C VAL A 168 13.09 0.55 -7.69
N VAL A 169 12.15 0.36 -8.61
CA VAL A 169 11.03 1.27 -8.88
C VAL A 169 10.18 1.48 -7.62
N ALA A 170 9.89 2.74 -7.27
CA ALA A 170 8.85 3.07 -6.30
C ALA A 170 7.47 2.80 -6.93
N GLY A 171 6.64 1.97 -6.30
CA GLY A 171 5.40 1.51 -6.92
C GLY A 171 4.30 1.05 -5.99
N PHE A 172 3.12 0.91 -6.57
CA PHE A 172 1.97 0.25 -5.93
C PHE A 172 1.72 -1.08 -6.61
N GLU A 173 1.60 -2.13 -5.82
CA GLU A 173 1.03 -3.40 -6.26
C GLU A 173 -0.30 -3.60 -5.55
N VAL A 174 -1.33 -3.95 -6.31
CA VAL A 174 -2.68 -4.15 -5.80
C VAL A 174 -3.18 -5.47 -6.39
N ASP A 175 -3.12 -6.56 -5.62
CA ASP A 175 -3.54 -7.90 -6.05
C ASP A 175 -4.72 -8.45 -5.22
N ASP A 176 -5.60 -9.22 -5.84
CA ASP A 176 -6.71 -9.95 -5.18
C ASP A 176 -7.68 -9.10 -4.31
N ILE A 177 -7.81 -7.79 -4.58
CA ILE A 177 -8.62 -6.87 -3.77
C ILE A 177 -10.03 -6.63 -4.34
N VAL A 178 -11.02 -6.55 -3.45
CA VAL A 178 -12.36 -6.04 -3.77
C VAL A 178 -12.63 -4.68 -3.11
N PHE A 179 -12.85 -3.65 -3.94
CA PHE A 179 -13.26 -2.30 -3.53
C PHE A 179 -14.76 -2.11 -3.78
N PHE A 180 -15.54 -1.89 -2.72
CA PHE A 180 -16.98 -1.65 -2.85
C PHE A 180 -17.33 -0.20 -3.17
N GLU A 181 -16.38 0.72 -2.98
CA GLU A 181 -16.55 2.16 -3.16
C GLU A 181 -15.44 2.69 -4.08
N ASN A 182 -15.11 3.99 -4.02
CA ASN A 182 -14.21 4.56 -5.02
C ASN A 182 -12.75 4.14 -4.77
N LEU A 183 -12.02 3.86 -5.84
CA LEU A 183 -10.56 3.74 -5.83
C LEU A 183 -9.95 5.02 -6.41
N THR A 184 -9.01 5.63 -5.69
CA THR A 184 -8.22 6.75 -6.22
C THR A 184 -6.74 6.52 -5.98
N ILE A 185 -5.97 6.47 -7.05
CA ILE A 185 -4.50 6.42 -7.03
C ILE A 185 -4.00 7.78 -7.54
N ASN A 186 -3.17 8.45 -6.74
CA ASN A 186 -2.50 9.68 -7.15
C ASN A 186 -0.99 9.47 -7.14
N LEU A 187 -0.38 9.65 -8.29
CA LEU A 187 1.06 9.63 -8.48
C LEU A 187 1.62 11.05 -8.31
N SER A 188 2.88 11.17 -7.92
CA SER A 188 3.54 12.46 -7.76
C SER A 188 5.04 12.35 -8.08
N GLY A 189 5.44 12.81 -9.26
CA GLY A 189 6.83 12.95 -9.72
C GLY A 189 7.69 13.96 -8.97
N LYS A 190 7.26 14.41 -7.77
CA LYS A 190 8.13 15.22 -6.89
C LYS A 190 9.23 14.36 -6.30
N GLY A 191 10.28 14.15 -7.08
CA GLY A 191 11.44 13.47 -6.57
C GLY A 191 12.25 12.82 -7.68
N ASP A 192 11.59 12.33 -8.72
CA ASP A 192 12.21 11.56 -9.81
C ASP A 192 13.36 12.35 -10.45
N VAL A 193 14.60 11.95 -10.16
CA VAL A 193 15.82 12.55 -10.74
C VAL A 193 16.47 11.62 -11.76
N ASP A 194 16.25 10.32 -11.68
CA ASP A 194 16.97 9.32 -12.48
C ASP A 194 16.12 8.67 -13.59
N GLY A 195 14.81 8.89 -13.62
CA GLY A 195 13.90 8.51 -14.70
C GLY A 195 13.55 7.02 -14.68
N ASP A 196 13.40 6.42 -13.51
CA ASP A 196 13.09 5.01 -13.32
C ASP A 196 11.60 4.65 -13.48
N ASN A 197 10.77 5.64 -13.81
CA ASN A 197 9.32 5.60 -14.00
C ASN A 197 8.54 5.24 -12.72
N LEU A 198 7.36 5.85 -12.53
CA LEU A 198 6.43 5.41 -11.49
C LEU A 198 5.66 4.16 -11.93
N GLU A 199 5.70 3.08 -11.17
CA GLU A 199 4.98 1.84 -11.50
C GLU A 199 3.70 1.64 -10.68
N VAL A 200 2.62 1.29 -11.35
CA VAL A 200 1.37 0.84 -10.73
C VAL A 200 1.00 -0.48 -11.39
N ASP A 201 0.97 -1.56 -10.62
CA ASP A 201 0.43 -2.86 -11.05
C ASP A 201 -0.88 -3.13 -10.31
N ILE A 202 -1.93 -3.46 -11.08
CA ILE A 202 -3.27 -3.76 -10.58
C ILE A 202 -3.64 -5.13 -11.14
N ASP A 203 -3.60 -6.17 -10.31
CA ASP A 203 -3.93 -7.54 -10.67
C ASP A 203 -5.14 -8.07 -9.88
N ASN A 204 -5.97 -8.92 -10.48
CA ASN A 204 -7.18 -9.51 -9.84
C ASN A 204 -8.08 -8.56 -9.01
N VAL A 205 -8.12 -7.27 -9.32
CA VAL A 205 -8.88 -6.28 -8.54
C VAL A 205 -10.31 -6.13 -9.05
N VAL A 206 -11.30 -6.04 -8.16
CA VAL A 206 -12.68 -5.68 -8.50
C VAL A 206 -13.08 -4.36 -7.82
N VAL A 207 -13.41 -3.33 -8.60
CA VAL A 207 -13.94 -2.05 -8.08
C VAL A 207 -15.40 -1.88 -8.48
N PHE A 208 -16.30 -1.74 -7.51
CA PHE A 208 -17.74 -1.58 -7.74
C PHE A 208 -18.17 -0.14 -8.05
N MET A 209 -17.38 0.84 -7.64
CA MET A 209 -17.67 2.26 -7.90
C MET A 209 -16.56 2.88 -8.76
N LYS A 210 -16.36 4.20 -8.67
CA LYS A 210 -15.49 4.92 -9.60
C LYS A 210 -14.03 4.62 -9.32
N THR A 211 -13.26 4.50 -10.39
CA THR A 211 -11.81 4.38 -10.33
C THR A 211 -11.18 5.61 -10.96
N ASN A 212 -10.27 6.27 -10.24
CA ASN A 212 -9.48 7.37 -10.76
C ASN A 212 -7.99 7.09 -10.55
N ILE A 213 -7.23 7.03 -11.62
CA ILE A 213 -5.77 7.00 -11.59
C ILE A 213 -5.29 8.34 -12.15
N ASN A 214 -4.62 9.13 -11.31
CA ASN A 214 -4.05 10.40 -11.69
C ASN A 214 -2.53 10.26 -11.70
N GLY A 215 -1.95 10.41 -12.89
CA GLY A 215 -0.51 10.45 -13.12
C GLY A 215 0.12 11.72 -12.58
N SER A 216 1.40 11.89 -12.90
CA SER A 216 2.23 13.00 -12.47
C SER A 216 3.03 13.56 -13.64
N ASN A 217 3.98 14.46 -13.36
CA ASN A 217 4.84 15.06 -14.39
C ASN A 217 6.10 14.22 -14.68
N ALA A 218 6.06 12.92 -14.37
CA ALA A 218 7.13 11.96 -14.57
C ALA A 218 6.62 10.84 -15.47
N SER A 219 7.52 10.07 -16.09
CA SER A 219 7.09 8.94 -16.92
C SER A 219 6.52 7.82 -16.05
N GLU A 220 5.41 7.22 -16.47
CA GLU A 220 4.65 6.28 -15.68
C GLU A 220 4.43 4.97 -16.42
N ARG A 221 4.52 3.86 -15.68
CA ARG A 221 4.18 2.52 -16.16
C ARG A 221 2.99 2.00 -15.38
N ILE A 222 1.85 1.89 -16.03
CA ILE A 222 0.62 1.38 -15.42
C ILE A 222 0.27 0.05 -16.08
N GLN A 223 0.16 -1.00 -15.28
CA GLN A 223 -0.26 -2.32 -15.71
C GLN A 223 -1.56 -2.69 -15.00
N ILE A 224 -2.54 -3.19 -15.77
CA ILE A 224 -3.82 -3.67 -15.26
C ILE A 224 -4.08 -5.04 -15.84
N THR A 225 -4.10 -6.05 -14.99
CA THR A 225 -4.37 -7.44 -15.34
C THR A 225 -5.51 -8.00 -14.51
N GLN A 226 -6.23 -8.98 -15.07
CA GLN A 226 -7.29 -9.78 -14.41
C GLN A 226 -8.36 -9.03 -13.59
N SER A 227 -8.49 -7.71 -13.75
CA SER A 227 -9.31 -6.84 -12.90
C SER A 227 -10.73 -6.66 -13.44
N ALA A 228 -11.59 -5.90 -12.75
CA ALA A 228 -12.90 -5.45 -13.21
C ALA A 228 -13.32 -4.14 -12.53
N PHE A 229 -13.88 -3.20 -13.28
CA PHE A 229 -14.33 -1.89 -12.82
C PHE A 229 -15.78 -1.68 -13.24
N ALA A 230 -16.72 -1.67 -12.29
CA ALA A 230 -18.14 -1.69 -12.59
C ALA A 230 -18.70 -0.33 -13.05
N GLU A 231 -18.13 0.76 -12.55
CA GLU A 231 -18.58 2.14 -12.84
C GLU A 231 -17.48 2.91 -13.60
N ASP A 232 -17.61 4.24 -13.66
CA ASP A 232 -16.67 5.11 -14.40
C ASP A 232 -15.21 4.82 -14.03
N PHE A 233 -14.41 4.52 -15.05
CA PHE A 233 -12.96 4.39 -14.95
C PHE A 233 -12.31 5.59 -15.63
N LYS A 234 -11.44 6.29 -14.90
CA LYS A 234 -10.68 7.42 -15.44
C LYS A 234 -9.20 7.25 -15.15
N LEU A 235 -8.40 7.27 -16.20
CA LEU A 235 -6.96 7.39 -16.14
C LEU A 235 -6.57 8.72 -16.78
N ASN A 236 -5.82 9.54 -16.05
CA ASN A 236 -5.36 10.84 -16.50
C ASN A 236 -3.90 11.04 -16.12
N LEU A 237 -3.03 10.84 -17.08
CA LEU A 237 -1.60 11.08 -16.95
C LEU A 237 -1.30 12.53 -17.37
N ASP A 238 -0.25 13.13 -16.80
CA ASP A 238 0.04 14.57 -16.90
C ASP A 238 1.16 14.80 -17.92
N ASP A 239 2.42 15.00 -17.49
CA ASP A 239 3.56 15.11 -18.40
C ASP A 239 4.41 13.82 -18.27
N GLY A 240 5.03 13.32 -19.33
CA GLY A 240 5.89 12.14 -19.29
C GLY A 240 5.73 11.26 -20.52
N ASP A 241 6.71 10.41 -20.85
CA ASP A 241 6.51 9.39 -21.87
C ASP A 241 5.87 8.15 -21.22
N ASP A 242 4.53 8.11 -21.15
CA ASP A 242 3.82 7.11 -20.35
C ASP A 242 3.51 5.81 -21.08
N VAL A 243 3.42 4.72 -20.31
CA VAL A 243 3.07 3.39 -20.80
C VAL A 243 1.95 2.79 -19.97
N VAL A 244 0.78 2.63 -20.60
CA VAL A 244 -0.37 1.94 -20.02
C VAL A 244 -0.58 0.60 -20.70
N ARG A 245 -0.71 -0.47 -19.92
CA ARG A 245 -0.98 -1.81 -20.42
C ARG A 245 -2.18 -2.41 -19.71
N ILE A 246 -3.16 -2.83 -20.50
CA ILE A 246 -4.39 -3.47 -20.00
C ILE A 246 -4.47 -4.88 -20.59
N ASP A 247 -4.15 -5.87 -19.77
CA ASP A 247 -4.05 -7.28 -20.15
C ASP A 247 -5.04 -8.10 -19.33
N ASN A 248 -6.28 -8.12 -19.77
CA ASN A 248 -7.30 -8.93 -19.13
C ASN A 248 -7.53 -10.16 -20.00
N GLY A 249 -7.06 -11.32 -19.56
CA GLY A 249 -7.19 -12.58 -20.31
C GLY A 249 -8.65 -12.83 -20.74
N ALA A 250 -8.85 -13.67 -21.75
CA ALA A 250 -10.12 -13.89 -22.47
C ALA A 250 -11.35 -14.32 -21.62
N ALA A 251 -11.25 -14.39 -20.29
CA ALA A 251 -12.29 -14.85 -19.37
C ALA A 251 -13.19 -13.74 -18.79
N ASN A 252 -12.76 -12.48 -18.80
CA ASN A 252 -13.49 -11.39 -18.12
C ASN A 252 -14.24 -10.48 -19.12
N ALA A 253 -15.43 -10.91 -19.53
CA ALA A 253 -16.36 -10.03 -20.25
C ALA A 253 -16.81 -8.88 -19.32
N ASN A 254 -16.78 -7.64 -19.82
CA ASN A 254 -17.09 -6.40 -19.09
C ASN A 254 -16.07 -5.98 -18.01
N LEU A 255 -14.78 -5.96 -18.36
CA LEU A 255 -13.74 -5.32 -17.56
C LEU A 255 -14.12 -3.90 -17.13
N PHE A 256 -14.73 -3.12 -18.02
CA PHE A 256 -15.24 -1.79 -17.72
C PHE A 256 -16.76 -1.77 -17.90
N GLY A 257 -17.49 -1.77 -16.79
CA GLY A 257 -18.94 -1.83 -16.74
C GLY A 257 -19.66 -0.53 -17.11
N ALA A 258 -18.92 0.58 -17.20
CA ALA A 258 -19.41 1.90 -17.60
C ALA A 258 -18.38 2.64 -18.46
N ALA A 259 -18.39 3.99 -18.43
CA ALA A 259 -17.50 4.81 -19.24
C ALA A 259 -16.04 4.64 -18.79
N ALA A 260 -15.17 4.26 -19.73
CA ALA A 260 -13.72 4.26 -19.55
C ALA A 260 -13.09 5.44 -20.30
N ILE A 261 -12.33 6.26 -19.60
CA ILE A 261 -11.59 7.41 -20.16
C ILE A 261 -10.11 7.22 -19.88
N PHE A 262 -9.31 7.20 -20.93
CA PHE A 262 -7.85 7.18 -20.88
C PHE A 262 -7.33 8.47 -21.49
N ASN A 263 -6.54 9.22 -20.73
CA ASN A 263 -5.85 10.41 -21.19
C ASN A 263 -4.36 10.28 -20.88
N GLY A 264 -3.52 10.20 -21.91
CA GLY A 264 -2.06 10.10 -21.76
C GLY A 264 -1.39 11.41 -21.36
N GLY A 265 -2.05 12.55 -21.60
CA GLY A 265 -1.52 13.84 -21.16
C GLY A 265 -0.75 14.57 -22.25
N ASP A 266 0.43 15.07 -21.91
CA ASP A 266 1.42 15.69 -22.81
C ASP A 266 2.62 14.73 -22.99
N ASP A 267 3.38 14.87 -24.08
CA ASP A 267 4.55 14.03 -24.49
C ASP A 267 4.21 12.78 -25.33
N ASN A 268 4.96 11.67 -25.25
CA ASN A 268 4.74 10.49 -26.12
C ASN A 268 4.21 9.29 -25.34
N ASP A 269 2.91 9.07 -25.42
CA ASP A 269 2.25 8.04 -24.63
C ASP A 269 1.89 6.80 -25.45
N THR A 270 1.94 5.65 -24.78
CA THR A 270 1.58 4.36 -25.35
C THR A 270 0.51 3.66 -24.53
N LEU A 271 -0.60 3.31 -25.18
CA LEU A 271 -1.67 2.48 -24.63
C LEU A 271 -1.70 1.12 -25.32
N PHE A 272 -1.50 0.05 -24.56
CA PHE A 272 -1.67 -1.34 -24.99
C PHE A 272 -3.01 -1.87 -24.48
N LEU A 273 -3.90 -2.26 -25.40
CA LEU A 273 -5.17 -2.90 -25.08
C LEU A 273 -5.10 -4.38 -25.46
N GLY A 274 -4.55 -5.19 -24.56
CA GLY A 274 -4.44 -6.66 -24.67
C GLY A 274 -5.77 -7.41 -24.48
N ILE A 275 -6.89 -6.74 -24.74
CA ILE A 275 -8.24 -7.32 -24.66
C ILE A 275 -8.57 -7.85 -26.05
N ASP A 276 -8.96 -9.13 -26.16
CA ASP A 276 -9.33 -9.78 -27.43
C ASP A 276 -10.53 -9.07 -28.09
N GLY A 277 -10.25 -8.01 -28.85
CA GLY A 277 -11.24 -7.08 -29.41
C GLY A 277 -11.71 -6.05 -28.39
N ILE A 278 -11.65 -4.76 -28.76
CA ILE A 278 -12.17 -3.61 -27.98
C ILE A 278 -13.63 -3.84 -27.55
N ASP A 279 -14.40 -4.64 -28.29
CA ASP A 279 -15.81 -4.90 -28.03
C ASP A 279 -16.09 -5.91 -26.89
N ASN A 280 -15.09 -6.63 -26.37
CA ASN A 280 -15.32 -7.70 -25.38
C ASN A 280 -15.02 -7.29 -23.92
N GLY A 281 -14.24 -6.22 -23.71
CA GLY A 281 -13.86 -5.74 -22.37
C GLY A 281 -14.61 -4.50 -21.88
N PHE A 282 -15.31 -3.78 -22.75
CA PHE A 282 -15.95 -2.51 -22.40
C PHE A 282 -17.46 -2.56 -22.63
N ALA A 283 -18.22 -2.05 -21.68
CA ALA A 283 -19.67 -1.88 -21.83
C ALA A 283 -20.02 -0.82 -22.90
N ASP A 284 -19.20 0.22 -23.01
CA ASP A 284 -19.25 1.28 -24.02
C ASP A 284 -17.85 1.51 -24.60
N PRO A 285 -17.70 1.94 -25.87
CA PRO A 285 -16.38 2.23 -26.44
C PRO A 285 -15.57 3.21 -25.57
N PRO A 286 -14.29 2.94 -25.28
CA PRO A 286 -13.50 3.81 -24.44
C PRO A 286 -13.24 5.16 -25.11
N THR A 287 -13.16 6.21 -24.30
CA THR A 287 -12.66 7.52 -24.75
C THR A 287 -11.15 7.55 -24.56
N ILE A 288 -10.41 7.58 -25.66
CA ILE A 288 -8.94 7.65 -25.66
C ILE A 288 -8.53 9.04 -26.13
N LEU A 289 -7.77 9.75 -25.30
CA LEU A 289 -7.29 11.11 -25.52
C LEU A 289 -5.76 11.12 -25.38
N ASN A 290 -5.09 11.90 -26.22
CA ASN A 290 -3.65 12.17 -26.11
C ASN A 290 -2.82 10.90 -25.90
N PHE A 291 -2.94 9.93 -26.79
CA PHE A 291 -2.00 8.82 -26.91
C PHE A 291 -1.47 8.83 -28.33
N GLU A 292 -0.15 8.92 -28.49
CA GLU A 292 0.53 8.88 -29.79
C GLU A 292 0.47 7.47 -30.38
N THR A 293 0.48 6.47 -29.50
CA THR A 293 0.46 5.05 -29.87
C THR A 293 -0.63 4.30 -29.13
N VAL A 294 -1.53 3.64 -29.87
CA VAL A 294 -2.53 2.71 -29.34
C VAL A 294 -2.39 1.37 -30.06
N ILE A 295 -2.15 0.31 -29.30
CA ILE A 295 -1.84 -1.05 -29.79
C ILE A 295 -2.91 -2.03 -29.35
#